data_AF-A0A6P8P9L4-F1
#
_entry.id   AF-A0A6P8P9L4-F1
#
_cell.length_a   1.000
_cell.length_b   1.000
_cell.length_c   1.000
_cell.angle_alpha   90.00
_cell.angle_beta   90.00
_cell.angle_gamma   90.00
#
_symmetry.space_group_name_H-M   'P 1'
#
loop_
_entity.id
_entity.type
_entity.pdbx_description
1 polymer ?
#
loop_
_entity_poly.entity_id
_entity_poly.type
_entity_poly.pdbx_seq_one_letter_code
_entity_poly.pdbx_strand_id
1 'polypeptide(L)'
;PYSAWVHVLTFFPLPLSSLLLKKNKFLYNYKNLRWARGRHETYLCYIVKRRDSATSSSLDFGHLRNRSGCHVELLFLRLIGGWALDPRRNYRVTWFTSWSPCYDCARHTADFLQANPNLHLRIFTARLYFCEERNAEPEGLRRLHQAGAQLGVMTFKDYFYCWNTFVESKRKNFKAWDGLHENSVRLSRRLRRILLPLYEVDDLRDAFHVLGL
;
A
#
# COMPACT_ATOMS: atom_id res chain seq x y z
N PRO A 1 1.95 32.72 -8.48
CA PRO A 1 2.07 31.45 -7.71
C PRO A 1 1.33 30.24 -8.32
N TYR A 2 0.94 30.30 -9.61
CA TYR A 2 0.35 29.19 -10.36
C TYR A 2 1.38 28.64 -11.35
N SER A 3 2.24 27.70 -10.93
CA SER A 3 3.22 27.08 -11.82
C SER A 3 3.61 25.65 -11.42
N ALA A 4 2.67 24.88 -10.85
CA ALA A 4 2.88 23.47 -10.50
C ALA A 4 2.05 22.47 -11.35
N TRP A 5 1.25 22.94 -12.32
CA TRP A 5 0.30 22.08 -13.03
C TRP A 5 0.75 21.62 -14.43
N VAL A 6 1.92 22.04 -14.93
CA VAL A 6 2.28 21.83 -16.34
C VAL A 6 3.14 20.56 -16.58
N HIS A 7 3.72 19.94 -15.55
CA HIS A 7 4.63 18.79 -15.76
C HIS A 7 3.97 17.40 -15.69
N VAL A 8 2.66 17.29 -15.50
CA VAL A 8 1.96 15.98 -15.47
C VAL A 8 1.45 15.56 -16.86
N LEU A 9 1.39 16.47 -17.83
CA LEU A 9 0.70 16.22 -19.11
C LEU A 9 1.55 15.64 -20.24
N THR A 10 2.86 15.48 -20.08
CA THR A 10 3.72 15.07 -21.20
C THR A 10 3.97 13.57 -21.33
N PHE A 11 3.50 12.71 -20.41
CA PHE A 11 3.71 11.25 -20.57
C PHE A 11 2.49 10.34 -20.48
N PHE A 12 1.33 10.77 -19.99
CA PHE A 12 0.06 10.06 -20.17
C PHE A 12 -1.11 11.05 -20.00
N PRO A 13 -1.91 11.36 -21.04
CA PRO A 13 -3.05 12.23 -20.89
C PRO A 13 -4.17 11.44 -20.22
N LEU A 14 -4.20 11.40 -18.89
CA LEU A 14 -5.40 11.00 -18.16
C LEU A 14 -6.22 12.26 -17.89
N PRO A 15 -7.45 12.40 -18.44
CA PRO A 15 -8.27 13.58 -18.24
C PRO A 15 -8.62 13.73 -16.75
N LEU A 16 -8.68 14.98 -16.26
CA LEU A 16 -8.94 15.32 -14.84
C LEU A 16 -10.21 14.67 -14.25
N SER A 17 -11.16 14.25 -15.08
CA SER A 17 -12.37 13.51 -14.67
C SER A 17 -12.12 12.04 -14.30
N SER A 18 -10.92 11.50 -14.57
CA SER A 18 -10.53 10.10 -14.32
C SER A 18 -9.72 9.88 -13.03
N LEU A 19 -9.49 10.93 -12.23
CA LEU A 19 -8.68 10.87 -11.01
C LEU A 19 -9.37 10.09 -9.87
N LEU A 20 -10.72 10.08 -9.85
CA LEU A 20 -11.51 9.48 -8.78
C LEU A 20 -12.05 8.09 -9.15
N LEU A 21 -11.95 7.18 -8.20
CA LEU A 21 -12.47 5.82 -8.27
C LEU A 21 -13.99 5.80 -8.07
N LYS A 22 -14.69 4.99 -8.87
CA LYS A 22 -16.13 4.77 -8.70
C LYS A 22 -16.42 4.10 -7.34
N LYS A 23 -17.47 4.57 -6.64
CA LYS A 23 -17.89 4.04 -5.33
C LYS A 23 -17.99 2.52 -5.28
N ASN A 24 -18.68 1.93 -6.27
CA ASN A 24 -18.90 0.48 -6.31
C ASN A 24 -17.58 -0.28 -6.46
N LYS A 25 -16.61 0.27 -7.22
CA LYS A 25 -15.29 -0.32 -7.37
C LYS A 25 -14.48 -0.24 -6.07
N PHE A 26 -14.55 0.87 -5.35
CA PHE A 26 -13.92 0.99 -4.04
C PHE A 26 -14.53 -0.03 -3.06
N LEU A 27 -15.84 0.00 -2.85
CA LEU A 27 -16.52 -0.89 -1.90
C LEU A 27 -16.31 -2.37 -2.23
N TYR A 28 -16.32 -2.74 -3.52
CA TYR A 28 -16.10 -4.12 -3.92
C TYR A 28 -14.66 -4.56 -3.68
N ASN A 29 -13.67 -3.77 -4.11
CA ASN A 29 -12.26 -4.17 -4.10
C ASN A 29 -11.55 -3.90 -2.78
N TYR A 30 -11.99 -2.95 -1.95
CA TYR A 30 -11.33 -2.62 -0.68
C TYR A 30 -11.97 -3.29 0.54
N LYS A 31 -13.09 -4.02 0.39
CA LYS A 31 -13.72 -4.75 1.49
C LYS A 31 -12.78 -5.81 2.07
N ASN A 32 -12.43 -5.71 3.35
CA ASN A 32 -11.47 -6.60 4.03
C ASN A 32 -12.04 -7.98 4.41
N LEU A 33 -12.73 -8.63 3.47
CA LEU A 33 -13.31 -9.96 3.69
C LEU A 33 -12.23 -11.01 3.96
N ARG A 34 -12.56 -11.97 4.85
CA ARG A 34 -11.74 -13.15 5.11
C ARG A 34 -11.51 -14.00 3.85
N TRP A 35 -12.56 -14.21 3.08
CA TRP A 35 -12.54 -14.99 1.85
C TRP A 35 -13.04 -14.11 0.72
N ALA A 36 -12.15 -13.79 -0.20
CA ALA A 36 -12.39 -12.82 -1.27
C ALA A 36 -12.34 -13.49 -2.65
N ARG A 37 -13.13 -14.56 -2.83
CA ARG A 37 -13.24 -15.30 -4.10
C ARG A 37 -13.68 -14.36 -5.23
N GLY A 38 -13.08 -14.54 -6.41
CA GLY A 38 -13.40 -13.77 -7.62
C GLY A 38 -12.79 -12.37 -7.73
N ARG A 39 -12.02 -11.91 -6.74
CA ARG A 39 -11.34 -10.59 -6.79
C ARG A 39 -9.97 -10.68 -7.44
N HIS A 40 -9.95 -10.71 -8.77
CA HIS A 40 -8.73 -10.76 -9.59
C HIS A 40 -8.14 -9.37 -9.92
N GLU A 41 -8.86 -8.30 -9.58
CA GLU A 41 -8.38 -6.92 -9.74
C GLU A 41 -7.67 -6.44 -8.46
N THR A 42 -6.53 -5.80 -8.63
CA THR A 42 -5.80 -5.12 -7.56
C THR A 42 -5.76 -3.62 -7.85
N TYR A 43 -6.34 -2.85 -6.93
CA TYR A 43 -6.31 -1.40 -6.90
C TYR A 43 -5.28 -0.89 -5.89
N LEU A 44 -4.63 0.22 -6.25
CA LEU A 44 -3.68 0.96 -5.42
C LEU A 44 -4.01 2.44 -5.50
N CYS A 45 -4.40 3.06 -4.39
CA CYS A 45 -4.45 4.51 -4.26
C CYS A 45 -3.13 5.00 -3.66
N TYR A 46 -2.54 6.06 -4.20
CA TYR A 46 -1.26 6.57 -3.74
C TYR A 46 -1.30 8.06 -3.40
N ILE A 47 -0.40 8.45 -2.51
CA ILE A 47 -0.04 9.83 -2.24
C ILE A 47 1.47 9.92 -2.29
N VAL A 48 1.99 10.93 -2.99
CA VAL A 48 3.41 11.28 -2.97
C VAL A 48 3.54 12.69 -2.41
N LYS A 49 4.14 12.80 -1.22
CA LYS A 49 4.51 14.09 -0.63
C LYS A 49 5.99 14.32 -0.87
N ARG A 50 6.33 15.43 -1.52
CA ARG A 50 7.71 15.85 -1.76
C ARG A 50 7.99 17.09 -0.93
N ARG A 51 9.12 17.09 -0.21
CA ARG A 51 9.60 18.29 0.48
C ARG A 51 10.42 19.12 -0.51
N ASP A 52 9.94 20.33 -0.82
CA ASP A 52 10.60 21.22 -1.77
C ASP A 52 11.54 22.21 -1.07
N SER A 53 11.24 22.56 0.19
CA SER A 53 12.12 23.39 1.04
C SER A 53 11.86 23.13 2.53
N ALA A 54 12.48 23.94 3.41
CA ALA A 54 12.19 23.89 4.84
C ALA A 54 10.71 24.16 5.14
N THR A 55 10.05 25.00 4.34
CA THR A 55 8.69 25.52 4.56
C THR A 55 7.67 25.14 3.47
N SER A 56 8.09 24.49 2.38
CA SER A 56 7.19 24.12 1.28
C SER A 56 7.22 22.62 0.92
N SER A 57 6.07 22.09 0.54
CA SER A 57 5.90 20.71 0.07
C SER A 57 4.86 20.62 -1.04
N SER A 58 5.11 19.79 -2.05
CA SER A 58 4.12 19.42 -3.05
C SER A 58 3.47 18.08 -2.72
N LEU A 59 2.22 17.90 -3.15
CA LEU A 59 1.45 16.67 -2.95
C LEU A 59 0.84 16.25 -4.29
N ASP A 60 1.16 15.03 -4.71
CA ASP A 60 0.53 14.35 -5.83
C ASP A 60 -0.25 13.14 -5.30
N PHE A 61 -1.38 12.82 -5.93
CA PHE A 61 -2.20 11.68 -5.54
C PHE A 61 -2.97 11.13 -6.73
N GLY A 62 -3.28 9.84 -6.67
CA GLY A 62 -4.03 9.18 -7.72
C GLY A 62 -4.37 7.74 -7.36
N HIS A 63 -4.91 7.02 -8.34
CA HIS A 63 -5.15 5.59 -8.21
C HIS A 63 -4.74 4.84 -9.46
N LEU A 64 -4.32 3.60 -9.28
CA LEU A 64 -3.92 2.66 -10.32
C LEU A 64 -4.70 1.37 -10.14
N ARG A 65 -4.84 0.63 -11.25
CA ARG A 65 -5.36 -0.74 -11.28
C ARG A 65 -4.38 -1.60 -12.06
N ASN A 66 -4.23 -2.86 -11.65
CA ASN A 66 -3.52 -3.85 -12.46
C ASN A 66 -4.11 -3.94 -13.89
N ARG A 67 -3.22 -4.26 -14.83
CA ARG A 67 -3.52 -4.49 -16.25
C ARG A 67 -3.08 -5.91 -16.61
N SER A 68 -3.56 -6.45 -17.72
CA SER A 68 -3.22 -7.82 -18.16
C SER A 68 -1.70 -8.03 -18.15
N GLY A 69 -1.22 -8.94 -17.31
CA GLY A 69 0.20 -9.26 -17.15
C GLY A 69 1.04 -8.27 -16.33
N CYS A 70 0.45 -7.23 -15.72
CA CYS A 70 1.21 -6.26 -14.93
C CYS A 70 0.52 -5.89 -13.62
N HIS A 71 1.18 -6.21 -12.51
CA HIS A 71 0.74 -5.88 -11.16
C HIS A 71 0.83 -4.37 -10.89
N VAL A 72 -0.01 -3.89 -9.97
CA VAL A 72 -0.22 -2.46 -9.76
C VAL A 72 1.00 -1.78 -9.12
N GLU A 73 1.77 -2.54 -8.32
CA GLU A 73 3.00 -2.12 -7.68
C GLU A 73 4.05 -1.78 -8.75
N LEU A 74 4.25 -2.66 -9.73
CA LEU A 74 5.20 -2.44 -10.83
C LEU A 74 4.78 -1.25 -11.71
N LEU A 75 3.48 -1.07 -11.94
CA LEU A 75 2.96 0.12 -12.63
C LEU A 75 3.30 1.40 -11.86
N PHE A 76 3.16 1.39 -10.54
CA PHE A 76 3.54 2.53 -9.71
C PHE A 76 5.06 2.79 -9.76
N LEU A 77 5.89 1.76 -9.65
CA LEU A 77 7.35 1.91 -9.70
C LEU A 77 7.81 2.53 -11.02
N ARG A 78 7.20 2.14 -12.15
CA ARG A 78 7.45 2.78 -13.45
C ARG A 78 6.99 4.23 -13.49
N LEU A 79 5.81 4.53 -12.92
CA LEU A 79 5.28 5.89 -12.85
C LEU A 79 6.23 6.81 -12.08
N ILE A 80 6.62 6.43 -10.87
CA ILE A 80 7.48 7.26 -10.01
C ILE A 80 8.92 7.31 -10.52
N GLY A 81 9.42 6.23 -11.15
CA GLY A 81 10.73 6.23 -11.82
C GLY A 81 10.81 7.25 -12.96
N GLY A 82 9.69 7.55 -13.63
CA GLY A 82 9.61 8.60 -14.65
C GLY A 82 9.66 10.03 -14.11
N TRP A 83 9.53 10.25 -12.79
CA TRP A 83 9.45 11.59 -12.20
C TRP A 83 10.82 12.25 -11.94
N ALA A 84 11.93 11.61 -12.35
CA ALA A 84 13.30 12.07 -12.13
C ALA A 84 13.53 12.51 -10.67
N LEU A 85 13.49 11.53 -9.75
CA LEU A 85 13.62 11.78 -8.31
C LEU A 85 14.95 12.49 -8.00
N ASP A 86 14.90 13.69 -7.40
CA ASP A 86 16.07 14.45 -6.98
C ASP A 86 16.66 13.81 -5.73
N PRO A 87 17.90 13.29 -5.76
CA PRO A 87 18.52 12.63 -4.61
C PRO A 87 18.61 13.51 -3.35
N ARG A 88 18.54 14.85 -3.51
CA ARG A 88 18.61 15.81 -2.41
C ARG A 88 17.27 16.05 -1.72
N ARG A 89 16.17 15.57 -2.29
CA ARG A 89 14.82 15.76 -1.75
C ARG A 89 14.31 14.49 -1.11
N ASN A 90 13.53 14.65 -0.05
CA ASN A 90 12.86 13.55 0.62
C ASN A 90 11.44 13.36 0.07
N TYR A 91 11.12 12.10 -0.24
CA TYR A 91 9.83 11.68 -0.78
C TYR A 91 9.13 10.78 0.25
N ARG A 92 7.88 11.09 0.57
CA ARG A 92 7.02 10.24 1.40
C ARG A 92 5.89 9.72 0.55
N VAL A 93 5.95 8.42 0.25
CA VAL A 93 4.96 7.71 -0.54
C VAL A 93 4.07 6.92 0.40
N THR A 94 2.75 7.01 0.21
CA THR A 94 1.78 6.18 0.93
C THR A 94 0.90 5.46 -0.07
N TRP A 95 0.87 4.14 0.01
CA TRP A 95 -0.02 3.28 -0.76
C TRP A 95 -1.14 2.78 0.12
N PHE A 96 -2.35 2.82 -0.43
CA PHE A 96 -3.51 2.09 0.07
C PHE A 96 -3.85 1.03 -0.97
N THR A 97 -3.63 -0.23 -0.65
CA THR A 97 -3.81 -1.33 -1.62
C THR A 97 -4.97 -2.22 -1.24
N SER A 98 -5.72 -2.67 -2.24
CA SER A 98 -6.79 -3.65 -2.05
C SER A 98 -6.27 -5.04 -1.61
N TRP A 99 -5.06 -5.40 -2.05
CA TRP A 99 -4.34 -6.63 -1.68
C TRP A 99 -2.90 -6.28 -1.34
N SER A 100 -2.26 -7.05 -0.45
CA SER A 100 -0.83 -6.90 -0.19
C SER A 100 -0.03 -7.28 -1.43
N PRO A 101 1.17 -6.70 -1.62
CA PRO A 101 2.07 -7.11 -2.69
C PRO A 101 2.35 -8.62 -2.63
N CYS A 102 2.42 -9.26 -3.81
CA CYS A 102 2.94 -10.63 -3.91
C CYS A 102 4.46 -10.66 -3.69
N TYR A 103 5.04 -11.86 -3.58
CA TYR A 103 6.48 -12.05 -3.36
C TYR A 103 7.34 -11.23 -4.34
N ASP A 104 7.13 -11.40 -5.66
CA ASP A 104 7.94 -10.70 -6.67
C ASP A 104 7.75 -9.18 -6.61
N CYS A 105 6.51 -8.70 -6.41
CA CYS A 105 6.26 -7.26 -6.31
C CYS A 105 6.91 -6.67 -5.07
N ALA A 106 6.88 -7.39 -3.95
CA ALA A 106 7.54 -6.97 -2.73
C ALA A 106 9.07 -6.93 -2.90
N ARG A 107 9.66 -7.92 -3.58
CA ARG A 107 11.10 -7.94 -3.93
C ARG A 107 11.49 -6.73 -4.78
N HIS A 108 10.82 -6.51 -5.91
CA HIS A 108 11.13 -5.36 -6.78
C HIS A 108 10.93 -4.02 -6.07
N THR A 109 9.92 -3.90 -5.19
CA THR A 109 9.71 -2.69 -4.40
C THR A 109 10.82 -2.48 -3.38
N ALA A 110 11.29 -3.55 -2.73
CA ALA A 110 12.42 -3.49 -1.80
C ALA A 110 13.71 -3.04 -2.51
N ASP A 111 14.02 -3.63 -3.66
CA ASP A 111 15.20 -3.27 -4.46
C ASP A 111 15.12 -1.80 -4.92
N PHE A 112 13.92 -1.33 -5.30
CA PHE A 112 13.69 0.07 -5.66
C PHE A 112 13.93 1.03 -4.47
N LEU A 113 13.51 0.66 -3.26
CA LEU A 113 13.75 1.47 -2.06
C LEU A 113 15.23 1.53 -1.69
N GLN A 114 15.95 0.42 -1.83
CA GLN A 114 17.40 0.38 -1.60
C GLN A 114 18.16 1.27 -2.59
N ALA A 115 17.74 1.31 -3.85
CA ALA A 115 18.30 2.21 -4.85
C ALA A 115 17.94 3.70 -4.62
N ASN A 116 16.90 4.00 -3.84
CA ASN A 116 16.38 5.34 -3.60
C ASN A 116 16.19 5.63 -2.09
N PRO A 117 17.29 5.82 -1.33
CA PRO A 117 17.23 5.92 0.14
C PRO A 117 16.48 7.17 0.65
N ASN A 118 16.27 8.17 -0.19
CA ASN A 118 15.49 9.38 0.08
C ASN A 118 13.97 9.17 -0.05
N LEU A 119 13.52 7.97 -0.45
CA LEU A 119 12.12 7.61 -0.58
C LEU A 119 11.67 6.74 0.59
N HIS A 120 10.69 7.23 1.34
CA HIS A 120 10.05 6.50 2.41
C HIS A 120 8.67 6.01 1.99
N LEU A 121 8.48 4.69 2.00
CA LEU A 121 7.24 4.05 1.60
C LEU A 121 6.44 3.55 2.81
N ARG A 122 5.14 3.87 2.81
CA ARG A 122 4.14 3.27 3.70
C ARG A 122 3.12 2.52 2.87
N ILE A 123 2.78 1.29 3.26
CA ILE A 123 1.78 0.47 2.57
C ILE A 123 0.72 0.05 3.57
N PHE A 124 -0.51 0.49 3.34
CA PHE A 124 -1.69 0.06 4.08
C PHE A 124 -2.53 -0.83 3.18
N THR A 125 -2.64 -2.10 3.51
CA THR A 125 -3.40 -3.06 2.71
C THR A 125 -4.75 -3.41 3.32
N ALA A 126 -5.77 -3.55 2.48
CA ALA A 126 -7.09 -4.00 2.90
C ALA A 126 -7.12 -5.52 3.19
N ARG A 127 -6.30 -6.30 2.48
CA ARG A 127 -6.27 -7.77 2.59
C ARG A 127 -4.86 -8.30 2.35
N LEU A 128 -4.53 -9.39 3.03
CA LEU A 128 -3.26 -10.10 2.83
C LEU A 128 -3.41 -11.14 1.72
N TYR A 129 -2.61 -11.02 0.66
CA TYR A 129 -2.57 -11.92 -0.49
C TYR A 129 -1.78 -13.19 -0.14
N PHE A 130 -2.44 -14.36 -0.24
CA PHE A 130 -1.83 -15.70 -0.10
C PHE A 130 -0.84 -15.88 1.08
N CYS A 131 -1.05 -15.21 2.20
CA CYS A 131 -0.15 -15.27 3.35
C CYS A 131 -0.38 -16.49 4.26
N GLU A 132 -0.57 -17.69 3.70
CA GLU A 132 -0.59 -18.96 4.45
C GLU A 132 0.83 -19.37 4.86
N GLU A 133 0.99 -20.12 5.96
CA GLU A 133 2.31 -20.41 6.55
C GLU A 133 3.24 -21.21 5.63
N ARG A 134 2.68 -21.89 4.61
CA ARG A 134 3.41 -22.70 3.63
C ARG A 134 3.82 -21.95 2.35
N ASN A 135 3.47 -20.66 2.27
CA ASN A 135 3.62 -19.87 1.06
C ASN A 135 4.89 -19.00 1.16
N ALA A 136 5.49 -18.62 0.02
CA ALA A 136 6.70 -17.78 -0.04
C ALA A 136 6.38 -16.28 0.17
N GLU A 137 5.12 -15.91 0.07
CA GLU A 137 4.59 -14.55 0.15
C GLU A 137 4.94 -13.81 1.46
N PRO A 138 4.92 -14.45 2.65
CA PRO A 138 5.41 -13.85 3.89
C PRO A 138 6.88 -13.43 3.84
N GLU A 139 7.72 -14.08 3.04
CA GLU A 139 9.13 -13.70 2.86
C GLU A 139 9.26 -12.38 2.09
N GLY A 140 8.44 -12.19 1.04
CA GLY A 140 8.41 -10.95 0.29
C GLY A 140 8.06 -9.75 1.17
N LEU A 141 7.04 -9.90 2.02
CA LEU A 141 6.65 -8.85 2.98
C LEU A 141 7.73 -8.58 4.03
N ARG A 142 8.43 -9.61 4.51
CA ARG A 142 9.57 -9.47 5.43
C ARG A 142 10.72 -8.70 4.78
N ARG A 143 11.11 -9.08 3.55
CA ARG A 143 12.14 -8.36 2.79
C ARG A 143 11.77 -6.89 2.58
N LEU A 144 10.52 -6.61 2.24
CA LEU A 144 10.04 -5.25 2.06
C LEU A 144 10.07 -4.43 3.36
N HIS A 145 9.74 -5.05 4.49
CA HIS A 145 9.91 -4.42 5.81
C HIS A 145 11.39 -4.14 6.11
N GLN A 146 12.28 -5.10 5.86
CA GLN A 146 13.71 -4.95 6.11
C GLN A 146 14.34 -3.85 5.25
N ALA A 147 13.81 -3.63 4.04
CA ALA A 147 14.18 -2.51 3.18
C ALA A 147 13.65 -1.13 3.68
N GLY A 148 12.99 -1.09 4.84
CA GLY A 148 12.53 0.15 5.48
C GLY A 148 11.09 0.57 5.16
N ALA A 149 10.34 -0.24 4.40
CA ALA A 149 8.93 0.06 4.14
C ALA A 149 8.08 -0.19 5.39
N GLN A 150 7.19 0.75 5.71
CA GLN A 150 6.24 0.58 6.81
C GLN A 150 4.98 -0.12 6.30
N LEU A 151 4.72 -1.33 6.80
CA LEU A 151 3.59 -2.15 6.39
C LEU A 151 2.49 -2.12 7.45
N GLY A 152 1.25 -1.93 7.02
CA GLY A 152 0.08 -1.89 7.89
C GLY A 152 -1.16 -2.45 7.20
N VAL A 153 -2.19 -2.73 8.00
CA VAL A 153 -3.52 -3.07 7.51
C VAL A 153 -4.41 -1.85 7.62
N MET A 154 -5.25 -1.62 6.62
CA MET A 154 -6.19 -0.50 6.62
C MET A 154 -7.16 -0.59 7.79
N THR A 155 -7.28 0.50 8.53
CA THR A 155 -8.25 0.72 9.60
C THR A 155 -9.44 1.55 9.09
N PHE A 156 -10.45 1.76 9.94
CA PHE A 156 -11.57 2.65 9.61
C PHE A 156 -11.08 4.05 9.17
N LYS A 157 -10.04 4.60 9.83
CA LYS A 157 -9.49 5.92 9.48
C LYS A 157 -8.92 5.94 8.07
N ASP A 158 -8.23 4.88 7.67
CA ASP A 158 -7.64 4.75 6.33
C ASP A 158 -8.72 4.62 5.26
N TYR A 159 -9.78 3.85 5.52
CA TYR A 159 -10.93 3.75 4.62
C TYR A 159 -11.67 5.08 4.48
N PHE A 160 -11.90 5.77 5.60
CA PHE A 160 -12.52 7.09 5.61
C PHE A 160 -11.67 8.10 4.83
N TYR A 161 -10.35 8.10 5.03
CA TYR A 161 -9.43 8.93 4.28
C TYR A 161 -9.51 8.61 2.78
N CYS A 162 -9.39 7.34 2.41
CA CYS A 162 -9.42 6.93 1.00
C CYS A 162 -10.73 7.29 0.30
N TRP A 163 -11.86 7.15 1.01
CA TRP A 163 -13.17 7.52 0.49
C TRP A 163 -13.28 9.00 0.17
N ASN A 164 -12.72 9.87 1.02
CA ASN A 164 -12.81 11.32 0.81
C ASN A 164 -11.77 11.85 -0.18
N THR A 165 -10.65 11.15 -0.37
CA THR A 165 -9.57 11.58 -1.26
C THR A 165 -9.66 10.97 -2.67
N PHE A 166 -9.99 9.69 -2.78
CA PHE A 166 -9.87 8.94 -4.03
C PHE A 166 -11.19 8.49 -4.63
N VAL A 167 -12.31 8.60 -3.92
CA VAL A 167 -13.60 8.07 -4.39
C VAL A 167 -14.51 9.22 -4.83
N GLU A 168 -15.23 9.02 -5.92
CA GLU A 168 -16.26 9.96 -6.39
C GLU A 168 -17.42 9.99 -5.38
N SER A 169 -17.29 10.78 -4.33
CA SER A 169 -18.30 10.96 -3.29
C SER A 169 -19.06 12.27 -3.52
N LYS A 170 -20.30 12.19 -3.99
CA LYS A 170 -21.28 13.29 -3.98
C LYS A 170 -21.64 13.74 -2.54
N ARG A 171 -20.66 14.11 -1.71
CA ARG A 171 -20.79 14.49 -0.28
C ARG A 171 -21.40 13.42 0.64
N LYS A 172 -21.32 12.14 0.27
CA LYS A 172 -21.79 11.04 1.16
C LYS A 172 -20.65 10.58 2.05
N ASN A 173 -20.89 10.50 3.35
CA ASN A 173 -19.92 9.95 4.29
C ASN A 173 -19.66 8.46 4.00
N PHE A 174 -18.44 8.01 4.28
CA PHE A 174 -18.10 6.60 4.22
C PHE A 174 -18.93 5.82 5.25
N LYS A 175 -19.62 4.77 4.81
CA LYS A 175 -20.32 3.83 5.70
C LYS A 175 -19.49 2.55 5.80
N ALA A 176 -19.04 2.22 7.01
CA ALA A 176 -18.39 0.94 7.26
C ALA A 176 -19.35 -0.23 6.98
N TRP A 177 -18.80 -1.32 6.49
CA TRP A 177 -19.51 -2.60 6.41
C TRP A 177 -19.33 -3.39 7.71
N ASP A 178 -20.22 -4.36 7.92
CA ASP A 178 -20.18 -5.23 9.09
C ASP A 178 -18.86 -6.02 9.13
N GLY A 179 -18.25 -6.07 10.32
CA GLY A 179 -17.00 -6.77 10.53
C GLY A 179 -15.74 -6.01 10.08
N LEU A 180 -15.83 -4.74 9.65
CA LEU A 180 -14.67 -3.98 9.16
C LEU A 180 -13.57 -3.91 10.22
N HIS A 181 -13.92 -3.56 11.45
CA HIS A 181 -12.96 -3.39 12.54
C HIS A 181 -12.34 -4.73 12.97
N GLU A 182 -13.17 -5.73 13.20
CA GLU A 182 -12.78 -7.08 13.63
C GLU A 182 -11.84 -7.72 12.61
N ASN A 183 -12.14 -7.59 11.31
CA ASN A 183 -11.28 -8.07 10.24
C ASN A 183 -9.95 -7.30 10.19
N SER A 184 -9.97 -5.98 10.36
CA SER A 184 -8.76 -5.15 10.40
C SER A 184 -7.83 -5.55 11.55
N VAL A 185 -8.37 -5.76 12.76
CA VAL A 185 -7.60 -6.23 13.93
C VAL A 185 -7.00 -7.61 13.66
N ARG A 186 -7.79 -8.55 13.15
CA ARG A 186 -7.33 -9.91 12.85
C ARG A 186 -6.22 -9.94 11.80
N LEU A 187 -6.40 -9.20 10.70
CA LEU A 187 -5.41 -9.08 9.63
C LEU A 187 -4.14 -8.38 10.16
N SER A 188 -4.28 -7.37 11.01
CA SER A 188 -3.15 -6.68 11.64
C SER A 188 -2.31 -7.63 12.50
N ARG A 189 -2.97 -8.48 13.32
CA ARG A 189 -2.28 -9.51 14.12
C ARG A 189 -1.54 -10.52 13.23
N ARG A 190 -2.15 -10.94 12.12
CA ARG A 190 -1.50 -11.83 11.14
C ARG A 190 -0.29 -11.17 10.48
N LEU A 191 -0.43 -9.92 10.06
CA LEU A 191 0.67 -9.16 9.47
C LEU A 191 1.83 -9.01 10.47
N ARG A 192 1.56 -8.67 11.73
CA ARG A 192 2.60 -8.62 12.77
C ARG A 192 3.35 -9.94 12.90
N ARG A 193 2.64 -11.08 12.95
CA ARG A 193 3.27 -12.41 12.99
C ARG A 193 4.15 -12.71 11.78
N ILE A 194 3.77 -12.25 10.59
CA ILE A 194 4.58 -12.40 9.38
C ILE A 194 5.86 -11.55 9.46
N LEU A 195 5.75 -10.35 10.03
CA LEU A 195 6.84 -9.38 10.09
C LEU A 195 7.78 -9.59 11.28
N LEU A 196 7.33 -10.35 12.31
CA LEU A 196 8.18 -10.72 13.44
C LEU A 196 9.38 -11.55 12.95
N PRO A 197 10.59 -11.24 13.43
CA PRO A 197 11.75 -12.07 13.15
C PRO A 197 11.55 -13.48 13.68
N LEU A 198 11.96 -14.51 12.92
CA LEU A 198 11.78 -15.91 13.31
C LEU A 198 12.49 -16.25 14.63
N TYR A 199 13.58 -15.55 14.97
CA TYR A 199 14.33 -15.78 16.21
C TYR A 199 13.51 -15.51 17.48
N GLU A 200 12.58 -14.55 17.48
CA GLU A 200 11.74 -14.29 18.67
C GLU A 200 10.67 -15.38 18.88
N VAL A 201 10.28 -16.08 17.81
CA VAL A 201 9.28 -17.17 17.88
C VAL A 201 9.93 -18.47 18.33
N ASP A 202 11.21 -18.65 18.01
CA ASP A 202 11.99 -19.80 18.46
C ASP A 202 12.47 -19.59 19.91
N ASP A 203 12.95 -18.40 20.29
CA ASP A 203 13.25 -18.08 21.70
C ASP A 203 12.04 -18.24 22.63
N LEU A 204 10.84 -17.85 22.18
CA LEU A 204 9.63 -18.06 22.96
C LEU A 204 9.27 -19.54 23.06
N ARG A 205 9.39 -20.31 21.98
CA ARG A 205 9.13 -21.76 21.99
C ARG A 205 10.13 -22.49 22.88
N ASP A 206 11.41 -22.13 22.80
CA ASP A 206 12.46 -22.67 23.66
C ASP A 206 12.24 -22.24 25.11
N ALA A 207 11.81 -21.01 25.37
CA ALA A 207 11.43 -20.58 26.72
C ALA A 207 10.22 -21.35 27.27
N PHE A 208 9.19 -21.61 26.48
CA PHE A 208 8.06 -22.46 26.89
C PHE A 208 8.51 -23.91 27.14
N HIS A 209 9.42 -24.42 26.31
CA HIS A 209 9.98 -25.76 26.45
C HIS A 209 10.88 -25.90 27.69
N VAL A 210 11.62 -24.86 28.04
CA VAL A 210 12.45 -24.76 29.27
C VAL A 210 11.57 -24.59 30.52
N LEU A 211 10.42 -23.92 30.39
CA LEU A 211 9.45 -23.74 31.48
C LEU A 211 8.48 -24.92 31.65
N GLY A 212 8.57 -25.96 30.80
CA GLY A 212 7.76 -27.17 30.90
C GLY A 212 6.26 -26.95 30.68
N LEU A 213 5.89 -25.93 29.89
CA LEU A 213 4.51 -25.57 29.55
C LEU A 213 4.10 -26.10 28.17
#